data_AF-A0A524HL25-F1
#
_entry.id   AF-A0A524HL25-F1
#
_cell.length_a   1.000
_cell.length_b   1.000
_cell.length_c   1.000
_cell.angle_alpha   90.00
_cell.angle_beta   90.00
_cell.angle_gamma   90.00
#
_symmetry.space_group_name_H-M   'P 1'
#
loop_
_entity.id
_entity.type
_entity.pdbx_description
1 polymer ?
#
loop_
_entity_poly.entity_id
_entity_poly.type
_entity_poly.pdbx_seq_one_letter_code
_entity_poly.pdbx_strand_id
1 'polypeptide(L)'
;MVKHSNITMLISLTLIGGTILGGCKGLSAEPTLTPFVDQAEGEGADAFIGVPNPASFYCEEMGYELKMVDDSGGTKGICVFPNSAECEEWEFLAGGCAIEWTFCQRQGYNIQAGESMGTCVFPDGSSCPEYELFIGECEAPR
;
A
#
# COMPACT_ATOMS: atom_id res chain seq x y z
N MET A 1 47.15 -39.13 15.72
CA MET A 1 47.85 -37.83 15.77
C MET A 1 47.00 -36.84 16.54
N VAL A 2 47.47 -36.41 17.71
CA VAL A 2 46.89 -35.34 18.52
C VAL A 2 47.73 -34.09 18.27
N LYS A 3 47.09 -32.96 17.95
CA LYS A 3 47.65 -31.65 18.29
C LYS A 3 46.51 -30.69 18.63
N HIS A 4 46.08 -30.75 19.88
CA HIS A 4 45.55 -29.59 20.58
C HIS A 4 46.66 -28.53 20.63
N SER A 5 46.30 -27.27 20.37
CA SER A 5 47.01 -26.15 20.98
C SER A 5 45.98 -25.14 21.46
N ASN A 6 45.79 -25.17 22.77
CA ASN A 6 45.18 -24.14 23.59
C ASN A 6 45.99 -22.83 23.47
N ILE A 7 45.40 -21.68 23.83
CA ILE A 7 45.93 -20.77 24.87
C ILE A 7 45.03 -19.52 24.96
N THR A 8 44.23 -19.56 26.02
CA THR A 8 43.78 -18.50 26.95
C THR A 8 44.65 -17.24 27.02
N MET A 9 44.04 -16.05 27.04
CA MET A 9 44.47 -14.78 27.67
C MET A 9 43.81 -13.62 26.87
N LEU A 10 43.22 -12.56 27.39
CA LEU A 10 43.07 -11.99 28.72
C LEU A 10 41.95 -10.95 28.66
N ILE A 11 41.26 -10.81 29.79
CA ILE A 11 40.30 -9.76 30.11
C ILE A 11 41.00 -8.39 30.04
N SER A 12 40.35 -7.39 29.45
CA SER A 12 40.64 -5.98 29.73
C SER A 12 39.35 -5.19 29.80
N LEU A 13 38.77 -5.24 31.00
CA LEU A 13 37.73 -4.35 31.48
C LEU A 13 38.38 -2.99 31.75
N THR A 14 38.38 -2.07 30.79
CA THR A 14 38.73 -0.67 31.05
C THR A 14 37.48 0.09 31.46
N LEU A 15 37.25 0.18 32.78
CA LEU A 15 36.51 1.30 33.36
C LEU A 15 37.30 2.59 33.09
N ILE A 16 36.73 3.46 32.26
CA ILE A 16 37.05 4.90 32.23
C ILE A 16 35.65 5.55 32.23
N GLY A 17 35.16 6.05 33.36
CA GLY A 17 35.64 7.30 33.94
C GLY A 17 34.77 8.41 33.36
N GLY A 18 33.72 8.78 34.10
CA GLY A 18 32.69 9.71 33.63
C GLY A 18 33.24 11.09 33.28
N THR A 19 32.70 11.65 32.20
CA THR A 19 32.82 13.07 31.85
C THR A 19 31.42 13.61 31.61
N ILE A 20 30.97 14.47 32.53
CA ILE A 20 29.77 15.28 32.39
C ILE A 20 30.16 16.51 31.56
N LEU A 21 29.61 16.61 30.35
CA LEU A 21 29.48 17.84 29.56
C LEU A 21 28.08 17.74 28.94
N GLY A 22 27.05 18.39 29.49
CA GLY A 22 26.83 19.82 29.27
C GLY A 22 26.23 20.04 27.87
N GLY A 23 24.90 19.96 27.73
CA GLY A 23 24.24 20.22 26.45
C GLY A 23 22.72 20.19 26.47
N CYS A 24 22.08 21.22 27.01
CA CYS A 24 20.77 21.66 26.49
C CYS A 24 21.01 22.76 25.47
N LYS A 25 20.89 22.42 24.18
CA LYS A 25 20.61 23.37 23.09
C LYS A 25 19.33 22.84 22.46
N GLY A 26 18.17 23.36 22.85
CA GLY A 26 17.52 24.40 22.05
C GLY A 26 16.98 23.79 20.76
N LEU A 27 15.75 23.25 20.81
CA LEU A 27 14.95 23.01 19.62
C LEU A 27 14.73 24.36 18.94
N SER A 28 15.38 24.57 17.80
CA SER A 28 14.97 25.58 16.84
C SER A 28 14.50 24.83 15.61
N ALA A 29 13.19 24.61 15.52
CA ALA A 29 12.56 24.21 14.27
C ALA A 29 12.61 25.42 13.34
N GLU A 30 13.50 25.40 12.35
CA GLU A 30 13.42 26.35 11.24
C GLU A 30 12.45 25.80 10.20
N PRO A 31 11.44 26.58 9.78
CA PRO A 31 10.54 26.17 8.72
C PRO A 31 11.32 26.13 7.41
N THR A 32 11.60 24.93 6.91
CA THR A 32 12.17 24.74 5.57
C THR A 32 11.12 25.15 4.53
N LEU A 33 11.25 26.36 4.03
CA LEU A 33 10.60 26.79 2.81
C LEU A 33 11.15 25.93 1.67
N THR A 34 10.33 25.05 1.12
CA THR A 34 10.66 24.28 -0.09
C THR A 34 10.89 25.25 -1.25
N PRO A 35 11.98 25.12 -2.01
CA PRO A 35 12.18 25.92 -3.20
C PRO A 35 11.20 25.47 -4.28
N PHE A 36 10.43 26.43 -4.82
CA PHE A 36 9.74 26.24 -6.09
C PHE A 36 10.81 25.94 -7.16
N VAL A 37 10.74 24.75 -7.75
CA VAL A 37 11.68 24.26 -8.76
C VAL A 37 11.48 25.05 -10.06
N ASP A 38 12.51 25.82 -10.43
CA ASP A 38 12.70 26.36 -11.76
C ASP A 38 13.30 25.27 -12.66
N GLN A 39 12.82 25.16 -13.89
CA GLN A 39 13.12 24.05 -14.79
C GLN A 39 14.56 24.14 -15.33
N ALA A 40 15.35 23.08 -15.15
CA ALA A 40 16.53 22.82 -15.96
C ALA A 40 16.73 21.32 -16.14
N GLU A 41 17.00 20.94 -17.39
CA GLU A 41 17.10 19.59 -17.94
C GLU A 41 18.17 18.73 -17.22
N GLY A 42 17.83 17.48 -16.91
CA GLY A 42 18.75 16.53 -16.29
C GLY A 42 18.25 15.09 -16.42
N GLU A 43 19.05 14.26 -17.09
CA GLU A 43 18.86 12.81 -17.24
C GLU A 43 18.81 12.11 -15.88
N GLY A 44 17.80 11.25 -15.70
CA GLY A 44 17.64 10.43 -14.50
C GLY A 44 16.66 11.01 -13.48
N ALA A 45 15.42 11.28 -13.91
CA ALA A 45 14.31 11.38 -12.97
C ALA A 45 14.15 10.00 -12.34
N ASP A 46 14.62 9.84 -11.11
CA ASP A 46 14.08 8.84 -10.20
C ASP A 46 12.58 9.12 -10.14
N ALA A 47 11.83 8.37 -10.95
CA ALA A 47 10.41 8.55 -11.11
C ALA A 47 9.83 8.31 -9.73
N PHE A 48 9.33 9.36 -9.10
CA PHE A 48 8.53 9.22 -7.90
C PHE A 48 7.28 8.45 -8.34
N ILE A 49 7.33 7.12 -8.27
CA ILE A 49 6.17 6.26 -8.47
C ILE A 49 5.27 6.59 -7.28
N GLY A 50 4.30 7.47 -7.51
CA GLY A 50 3.29 7.79 -6.52
C GLY A 50 2.58 6.51 -6.06
N VAL A 51 2.03 6.53 -4.85
CA VAL A 51 1.13 5.46 -4.40
C VAL A 51 0.02 5.33 -5.46
N PRO A 52 -0.20 4.13 -6.04
CA PRO A 52 -1.21 3.97 -7.06
C PRO A 52 -2.58 4.29 -6.49
N ASN A 53 -3.48 4.81 -7.33
CA ASN A 53 -4.88 4.93 -6.96
C ASN A 53 -5.42 3.51 -6.66
N PRO A 54 -5.89 3.22 -5.43
CA PRO A 54 -6.34 1.89 -5.06
C PRO A 54 -7.47 1.34 -5.93
N ALA A 55 -8.40 2.20 -6.39
CA ALA A 55 -9.50 1.79 -7.25
C ALA A 55 -9.02 1.43 -8.66
N SER A 56 -8.15 2.28 -9.23
CA SER A 56 -7.48 2.00 -10.50
C SER A 56 -6.67 0.69 -10.44
N PHE A 57 -5.85 0.56 -9.39
CA PHE A 57 -5.03 -0.63 -9.16
C PHE A 57 -5.87 -1.89 -9.04
N TYR A 58 -6.95 -1.85 -8.25
CA TYR A 58 -7.85 -2.97 -8.10
C TYR A 58 -8.51 -3.37 -9.42
N CYS A 59 -8.94 -2.38 -10.21
CA CYS A 59 -9.53 -2.59 -11.54
C CYS A 59 -8.57 -3.34 -12.49
N GLU A 60 -7.34 -2.81 -12.62
CA GLU A 60 -6.34 -3.31 -13.55
C GLU A 60 -5.78 -4.67 -13.12
N GLU A 61 -5.50 -4.85 -11.83
CA GLU A 61 -4.92 -6.08 -11.29
C GLU A 61 -5.93 -7.24 -11.26
N MET A 62 -7.23 -6.94 -11.20
CA MET A 62 -8.29 -7.93 -11.44
C MET A 62 -8.39 -8.38 -12.91
N GLY A 63 -7.68 -7.69 -13.80
CA GLY A 63 -7.59 -7.98 -15.23
C GLY A 63 -8.61 -7.24 -16.08
N TYR A 64 -9.16 -6.13 -15.60
CA TYR A 64 -10.12 -5.30 -16.33
C TYR A 64 -9.45 -4.09 -16.97
N GLU A 65 -10.06 -3.54 -18.02
CA GLU A 65 -9.55 -2.33 -18.68
C GLU A 65 -9.97 -1.10 -17.87
N LEU A 66 -9.02 -0.23 -17.56
CA LEU A 66 -9.30 1.08 -16.97
C LEU A 66 -9.28 2.17 -18.05
N LYS A 67 -10.36 2.95 -18.13
CA LYS A 67 -10.47 4.13 -18.99
C LYS A 67 -10.59 5.40 -18.17
N MET A 68 -9.79 6.40 -18.51
CA MET A 68 -9.94 7.74 -17.93
C MET A 68 -10.92 8.56 -18.75
N VAL A 69 -11.93 9.13 -18.09
CA VAL A 69 -12.98 9.95 -18.71
C VAL A 69 -13.01 11.30 -18.04
N ASP A 70 -12.88 12.37 -18.82
CA ASP A 70 -13.05 13.74 -18.35
C ASP A 70 -14.53 14.15 -18.42
N ASP A 71 -15.02 14.78 -17.36
CA ASP A 71 -16.32 15.45 -17.32
C ASP A 71 -16.25 16.80 -16.58
N SER A 72 -17.40 17.44 -16.38
CA SER A 72 -17.47 18.73 -15.70
C SER A 72 -16.98 18.71 -14.24
N GLY A 73 -16.94 17.53 -13.61
CA GLY A 73 -16.48 17.29 -12.25
C GLY A 73 -15.00 16.88 -12.15
N GLY A 74 -14.31 16.69 -13.28
CA GLY A 74 -12.91 16.28 -13.33
C GLY A 74 -12.73 14.98 -14.12
N THR A 75 -11.61 14.30 -13.90
CA THR A 75 -11.29 13.01 -14.52
C THR A 75 -11.71 11.88 -13.58
N LYS A 76 -12.43 10.89 -14.10
CA LYS A 76 -12.81 9.66 -13.39
C LYS A 76 -12.27 8.41 -14.09
N GLY A 77 -11.99 7.37 -13.32
CA GLY A 77 -11.65 6.05 -13.84
C GLY A 77 -12.91 5.21 -14.05
N ILE A 78 -12.99 4.54 -15.19
CA ILE A 78 -14.06 3.61 -15.55
C ILE A 78 -13.45 2.24 -15.82
N CYS A 79 -13.85 1.25 -15.03
CA CYS A 79 -13.58 -0.17 -15.27
C CYS A 79 -14.48 -0.71 -16.38
N VAL A 80 -13.88 -1.40 -17.34
CA VAL A 80 -14.60 -2.07 -18.43
C VAL A 80 -14.38 -3.57 -18.34
N PHE A 81 -15.48 -4.30 -18.21
CA PHE A 81 -15.49 -5.74 -17.96
C PHE A 81 -15.56 -6.55 -19.27
N PRO A 82 -15.28 -7.87 -19.26
CA PRO A 82 -15.26 -8.70 -20.46
C PRO A 82 -16.58 -8.72 -21.26
N ASN A 83 -17.71 -8.47 -20.61
CA ASN A 83 -19.03 -8.35 -21.25
C ASN A 83 -19.34 -6.93 -21.75
N SER A 84 -18.35 -6.03 -21.75
CA SER A 84 -18.47 -4.59 -22.05
C SER A 84 -19.35 -3.81 -21.07
N ALA A 85 -19.72 -4.38 -19.92
CA ALA A 85 -20.26 -3.58 -18.83
C ALA A 85 -19.19 -2.59 -18.37
N GLU A 86 -19.65 -1.44 -17.86
CA GLU A 86 -18.79 -0.39 -17.35
C GLU A 86 -19.22 -0.05 -15.92
N CYS A 87 -18.24 0.28 -15.08
CA CYS A 87 -18.49 0.88 -13.78
C CYS A 87 -17.40 1.85 -13.40
N GLU A 88 -17.77 2.91 -12.68
CA GLU A 88 -16.81 3.83 -12.07
C GLU A 88 -15.91 3.07 -11.07
N GLU A 89 -14.61 3.37 -11.07
CA GLU A 89 -13.61 2.55 -10.37
C GLU A 89 -13.82 2.49 -8.85
N TRP A 90 -14.24 3.60 -8.22
CA TRP A 90 -14.50 3.66 -6.79
C TRP A 90 -15.81 2.96 -6.44
N GLU A 91 -16.83 3.08 -7.28
CA GLU A 91 -18.08 2.33 -7.12
C GLU A 91 -17.86 0.82 -7.27
N PHE A 92 -16.96 0.41 -8.17
CA PHE A 92 -16.56 -0.99 -8.32
C PHE A 92 -15.78 -1.50 -7.10
N LEU A 93 -14.77 -0.76 -6.63
CA LEU A 93 -14.02 -1.08 -5.41
C LEU A 93 -14.93 -1.14 -4.17
N ALA A 94 -15.95 -0.29 -4.11
CA ALA A 94 -16.96 -0.25 -3.06
C ALA A 94 -17.95 -1.43 -3.13
N GLY A 95 -17.91 -2.24 -4.19
CA GLY A 95 -18.87 -3.32 -4.41
C GLY A 95 -20.28 -2.84 -4.76
N GLY A 96 -20.42 -1.64 -5.34
CA GLY A 96 -21.71 -1.04 -5.69
C GLY A 96 -22.28 -1.50 -7.03
N CYS A 97 -21.44 -2.05 -7.90
CA CYS A 97 -21.76 -2.39 -9.28
C CYS A 97 -20.93 -3.59 -9.76
N ALA A 98 -21.23 -4.10 -10.95
CA ALA A 98 -20.44 -5.15 -11.61
C ALA A 98 -20.10 -6.33 -10.69
N ILE A 99 -21.06 -6.70 -9.83
CA ILE A 99 -20.88 -7.58 -8.68
C ILE A 99 -20.24 -8.92 -9.04
N GLU A 100 -20.59 -9.49 -10.20
CA GLU A 100 -20.04 -10.75 -10.70
C GLU A 100 -18.51 -10.70 -10.97
N TRP A 101 -17.95 -9.50 -11.10
CA TRP A 101 -16.54 -9.24 -11.42
C TRP A 101 -15.70 -8.86 -10.20
N THR A 102 -16.31 -8.64 -9.04
CA THR A 102 -15.55 -8.31 -7.83
C THR A 102 -14.74 -9.53 -7.36
N PHE A 103 -13.66 -9.30 -6.62
CA PHE A 103 -12.82 -10.36 -6.09
C PHE A 103 -13.63 -11.31 -5.21
N CYS A 104 -14.44 -10.80 -4.28
CA CYS A 104 -15.30 -11.63 -3.42
C CYS A 104 -16.15 -12.62 -4.23
N GLN A 105 -16.83 -12.14 -5.26
CA GLN A 105 -17.74 -12.98 -6.03
C GLN A 105 -17.04 -13.95 -6.95
N ARG A 106 -15.88 -13.58 -7.52
CA ARG A 106 -15.06 -14.52 -8.30
C ARG A 106 -14.50 -15.66 -7.43
N GLN A 107 -14.35 -15.44 -6.14
CA GLN A 107 -13.99 -16.47 -5.16
C GLN A 107 -15.21 -17.27 -4.65
N GLY A 108 -16.43 -16.91 -5.04
CA GLY A 108 -17.66 -17.57 -4.62
C GLY A 108 -18.23 -17.09 -3.28
N TYR A 109 -17.79 -15.91 -2.81
CA TYR A 109 -18.29 -15.27 -1.59
C TYR A 109 -19.27 -14.15 -1.91
N ASN A 110 -20.13 -13.82 -0.94
CA ASN A 110 -21.03 -12.69 -1.10
C ASN A 110 -20.30 -11.37 -0.86
N ILE A 111 -20.66 -10.34 -1.59
CA ILE A 111 -20.19 -8.98 -1.34
C ILE A 111 -21.29 -8.13 -0.71
N GLN A 112 -20.92 -7.33 0.29
CA GLN A 112 -21.72 -6.22 0.78
C GLN A 112 -21.07 -4.91 0.35
N ALA A 113 -21.85 -4.03 -0.29
CA ALA A 113 -21.38 -2.72 -0.70
C ALA A 113 -21.06 -1.85 0.53
N GLY A 114 -19.96 -1.10 0.47
CA GLY A 114 -19.56 -0.15 1.51
C GLY A 114 -19.48 1.28 1.00
N GLU A 115 -19.24 2.24 1.90
CA GLU A 115 -19.03 3.65 1.51
C GLU A 115 -17.67 3.90 0.83
N SER A 116 -16.68 3.04 1.06
CA SER A 116 -15.32 3.19 0.50
C SER A 116 -14.78 1.91 -0.12
N MET A 117 -15.12 0.74 0.43
CA MET A 117 -14.70 -0.56 -0.10
C MET A 117 -15.77 -1.61 0.19
N GLY A 118 -15.86 -2.60 -0.69
CA GLY A 118 -16.71 -3.76 -0.48
C GLY A 118 -16.25 -4.62 0.70
N THR A 119 -17.15 -5.42 1.25
CA THR A 119 -16.85 -6.41 2.28
C THR A 119 -17.27 -7.79 1.80
N CYS A 120 -16.32 -8.74 1.74
CA CYS A 120 -16.62 -10.14 1.52
C CYS A 120 -17.25 -10.74 2.77
N VAL A 121 -18.34 -11.48 2.61
CA VAL A 121 -19.00 -12.25 3.66
C VAL A 121 -18.94 -13.73 3.33
N PHE A 122 -18.38 -14.49 4.24
CA PHE A 122 -18.10 -15.91 4.08
C PHE A 122 -19.29 -16.78 4.56
N PRO A 123 -19.33 -18.07 4.20
CA PRO A 123 -20.43 -18.97 4.58
C PRO A 123 -20.61 -19.14 6.10
N ASP A 124 -19.54 -18.99 6.88
CA ASP A 124 -19.58 -19.07 8.34
C ASP A 124 -20.05 -17.75 9.01
N GLY A 125 -20.30 -16.71 8.22
CA GLY A 125 -20.72 -15.39 8.67
C GLY A 125 -19.58 -14.45 9.05
N SER A 126 -18.32 -14.89 9.00
CA SER A 126 -17.17 -13.99 9.13
C SER A 126 -17.00 -13.14 7.87
N SER A 127 -16.18 -12.09 7.94
CA SER A 127 -16.04 -11.12 6.87
C SER A 127 -14.64 -10.52 6.79
N CYS A 128 -14.24 -10.14 5.58
CA CYS A 128 -13.04 -9.37 5.28
C CYS A 128 -13.42 -8.15 4.44
N PRO A 129 -12.80 -6.97 4.63
CA PRO A 129 -12.76 -5.97 3.59
C PRO A 129 -12.22 -6.59 2.30
N GLU A 130 -12.90 -6.37 1.18
CA GLU A 130 -12.58 -7.04 -0.07
C GLU A 130 -11.15 -6.76 -0.52
N TYR A 131 -10.71 -5.51 -0.40
CA TYR A 131 -9.37 -5.09 -0.78
C TYR A 131 -8.30 -5.82 0.05
N GLU A 132 -8.52 -6.01 1.35
CA GLU A 132 -7.59 -6.75 2.23
C GLU A 132 -7.51 -8.23 1.85
N LEU A 133 -8.64 -8.86 1.51
CA LEU A 133 -8.66 -10.23 1.02
C LEU A 133 -7.92 -10.35 -0.33
N PHE A 134 -8.12 -9.37 -1.21
CA PHE A 134 -7.48 -9.29 -2.53
C PHE A 134 -5.95 -9.17 -2.44
N ILE A 135 -5.43 -8.33 -1.55
CA ILE A 135 -3.97 -8.18 -1.35
C ILE A 135 -3.36 -9.22 -0.41
N GLY A 136 -4.18 -10.10 0.19
CA GLY A 136 -3.75 -11.15 1.10
C GLY A 136 -3.45 -10.71 2.54
N GLU A 137 -3.96 -9.55 2.96
CA GLU A 137 -3.90 -9.08 4.35
C GLU A 137 -5.03 -9.67 5.21
N CYS A 138 -6.10 -10.13 4.58
CA CYS A 138 -7.17 -10.91 5.21
C CYS A 138 -7.26 -12.30 4.57
N GLU A 139 -7.66 -13.31 5.34
CA GLU A 139 -7.80 -14.70 4.86
C GLU A 139 -9.24 -15.19 5.01
N ALA A 140 -9.74 -15.88 3.98
CA ALA A 140 -11.02 -16.57 4.06
C ALA A 140 -10.94 -17.78 5.02
N PRO A 141 -12.02 -18.11 5.74
CA PRO A 141 -12.09 -19.30 6.58
C PRO A 141 -11.91 -20.56 5.72
N ARG A 142 -11.19 -21.55 6.26
CA ARG A 142 -10.91 -22.84 5.59
C ARG A 142 -12.08 -23.81 5.65
#